data_AF-A0A957HRS5-F1
#
_entry.id   AF-A0A957HRS5-F1
#
_cell.length_a   1.000
_cell.length_b   1.000
_cell.length_c   1.000
_cell.angle_alpha   90.00
_cell.angle_beta   90.00
_cell.angle_gamma   90.00
#
_symmetry.space_group_name_H-M   'P 1'
#
loop_
_entity.id
_entity.type
_entity.pdbx_description
1 polymer ?
#
loop_
_entity_poly.entity_id
_entity_poly.type
_entity_poly.pdbx_seq_one_letter_code
_entity_poly.pdbx_strand_id
1 'polypeptide(L)'
;YVEPVPQFFARLSALTSMTIDGLDDRGLLNEQDHNSLARLQQLADSFQNIAEKELRGEPLTDSEILLIRYYGGELEHLTMAAADREDEDPNAQPYMDEEPQAAVIADVATAPDPDGDGTPNPVVLEEAVGRINEIYVIVPLVTEDGTIRLQVAKGGVFAYYEFPWPADDRLTDEKWRAMLDEGTAPDLPEWTGSFFIPETENAILQRAIYNFQSSLSGAYWDLSVEWWLWNAGEDVQAQFMAIFDELRAAKHFEGRQWIHAGYRSFDRQSDTLAVVTVRETWEDKLYPFDIDPGDAASLSDPIGQRGPYTLDVTYTLEFIDSYWQITNVVYANEPPPWEN
;
A
#
# COMPACT_ATOMS: atom_id res chain seq x y z
N TYR A 1 8.80 -11.04 3.50
CA TYR A 1 8.29 -11.97 2.49
C TYR A 1 9.04 -11.75 1.21
N VAL A 2 9.56 -12.83 0.64
CA VAL A 2 10.12 -12.88 -0.70
C VAL A 2 9.24 -13.85 -1.50
N GLU A 3 9.00 -13.57 -2.77
CA GLU A 3 8.22 -14.47 -3.62
C GLU A 3 8.83 -15.89 -3.56
N PRO A 4 8.06 -16.94 -3.21
CA PRO A 4 8.58 -18.27 -2.90
C PRO A 4 8.94 -19.08 -4.17
N VAL A 5 9.79 -18.51 -5.02
CA VAL A 5 10.31 -19.11 -6.24
C VAL A 5 11.85 -19.17 -6.18
N PRO A 6 12.44 -20.06 -5.34
CA PRO A 6 13.90 -20.15 -5.19
C PRO A 6 14.65 -20.35 -6.50
N GLN A 7 14.04 -21.09 -7.44
CA GLN A 7 14.64 -21.36 -8.75
C GLN A 7 14.85 -20.10 -9.58
N PHE A 8 13.99 -19.08 -9.42
CA PHE A 8 14.16 -17.80 -10.11
C PHE A 8 15.44 -17.11 -9.62
N PHE A 9 15.60 -16.99 -8.30
CA PHE A 9 16.77 -16.37 -7.70
C PHE A 9 18.07 -17.14 -7.98
N ALA A 10 18.03 -18.48 -7.92
CA ALA A 10 19.17 -19.32 -8.28
C ALA A 10 19.63 -19.10 -9.73
N ARG A 11 18.67 -18.98 -10.67
CA ARG A 11 18.96 -18.70 -12.08
C ARG A 11 19.47 -17.29 -12.28
N LEU A 12 18.93 -16.32 -11.55
CA LEU A 12 19.41 -14.93 -11.58
C LEU A 12 20.86 -14.85 -11.09
N SER A 13 21.17 -15.47 -9.94
CA SER A 13 22.55 -15.55 -9.41
C SER A 13 23.50 -16.20 -10.42
N ALA A 14 23.10 -17.34 -11.01
CA ALA A 14 23.91 -18.02 -12.03
C ALA A 14 24.12 -17.14 -13.28
N LEU A 15 23.09 -16.45 -13.75
CA LEU A 15 23.20 -15.52 -14.88
C LEU A 15 24.18 -14.39 -14.56
N THR A 16 24.05 -13.76 -13.39
CA THR A 16 24.95 -12.68 -12.95
C THR A 16 26.40 -13.18 -12.86
N SER A 17 26.64 -14.37 -12.31
CA SER A 17 27.98 -14.98 -12.28
C SER A 17 28.55 -15.17 -13.68
N MET A 18 27.77 -15.71 -14.61
CA MET A 18 28.20 -15.91 -16.00
C MET A 18 28.51 -14.58 -16.70
N THR A 19 27.76 -13.52 -16.37
CA THR A 19 28.02 -12.16 -16.88
C THR A 19 29.33 -11.60 -16.34
N ILE A 20 29.60 -11.75 -15.03
CA ILE A 20 30.87 -11.33 -14.42
C ILE A 20 32.04 -12.04 -15.10
N ASP A 21 32.03 -13.37 -15.10
CA ASP A 21 33.11 -14.20 -15.66
C ASP A 21 33.33 -13.86 -17.15
N GLY A 22 32.23 -13.74 -17.91
CA GLY A 22 32.28 -13.47 -19.34
C GLY A 22 32.85 -12.10 -19.71
N LEU A 23 32.53 -11.06 -18.94
CA LEU A 23 33.04 -9.70 -19.17
C LEU A 23 34.48 -9.55 -18.67
N ASP A 24 34.82 -10.15 -17.52
CA ASP A 24 36.17 -10.11 -16.95
C ASP A 24 37.18 -10.84 -17.83
N ASP A 25 36.85 -12.06 -18.31
CA ASP A 25 37.69 -12.84 -19.25
C ASP A 25 38.00 -12.08 -20.55
N ARG A 26 37.16 -11.11 -20.91
CA ARG A 26 37.30 -10.27 -22.11
C ARG A 26 37.93 -8.91 -21.83
N GLY A 27 38.23 -8.58 -20.58
CA GLY A 27 38.72 -7.27 -20.17
C GLY A 27 37.72 -6.14 -20.43
N LEU A 28 36.42 -6.46 -20.42
CA LEU A 28 35.32 -5.51 -20.67
C LEU A 28 34.61 -5.08 -19.37
N LEU A 29 35.02 -5.62 -18.22
CA LEU A 29 34.41 -5.32 -16.93
C LEU A 29 35.26 -4.30 -16.17
N ASN A 30 34.68 -3.14 -15.87
CA ASN A 30 35.30 -2.17 -14.97
C ASN A 30 34.97 -2.50 -13.50
N GLU A 31 35.67 -1.87 -12.55
CA GLU A 31 35.52 -2.16 -11.11
C GLU A 31 34.13 -1.84 -10.57
N GLN A 32 33.51 -0.75 -11.03
CA GLN A 32 32.17 -0.35 -10.58
C GLN A 32 31.10 -1.35 -11.02
N ASP A 33 31.14 -1.77 -12.28
CA ASP A 33 30.21 -2.74 -12.85
C ASP A 33 30.42 -4.11 -12.19
N HIS A 34 31.68 -4.50 -11.95
CA HIS A 34 31.99 -5.70 -11.18
C HIS A 34 31.35 -5.66 -9.79
N ASN A 35 31.52 -4.57 -9.04
CA ASN A 35 30.93 -4.42 -7.70
C ASN A 35 29.40 -4.45 -7.73
N SER A 36 28.78 -3.84 -8.74
CA SER A 36 27.33 -3.83 -8.91
C SER A 36 26.78 -5.22 -9.23
N LEU A 37 27.42 -5.95 -10.14
CA LEU A 37 27.07 -7.34 -10.45
C LEU A 37 27.30 -8.27 -9.25
N ALA A 38 28.42 -8.13 -8.54
CA ALA A 38 28.68 -8.91 -7.34
C ALA A 38 27.61 -8.67 -6.26
N ARG A 39 27.14 -7.43 -6.10
CA ARG A 39 26.04 -7.10 -5.19
C ARG A 39 24.72 -7.71 -5.66
N LEU A 40 24.40 -7.65 -6.95
CA LEU A 40 23.21 -8.31 -7.51
C LEU A 40 23.23 -9.83 -7.26
N GLN A 41 24.39 -10.47 -7.42
CA GLN A 41 24.56 -11.89 -7.13
C GLN A 41 24.30 -12.20 -5.65
N GLN A 42 24.88 -11.42 -4.73
CA GLN A 42 24.67 -11.59 -3.29
C GLN A 42 23.19 -11.42 -2.88
N LEU A 43 22.49 -10.47 -3.51
CA LEU A 43 21.05 -10.27 -3.30
C LEU A 43 20.25 -11.47 -3.79
N ALA A 44 20.54 -11.96 -4.99
CA ALA A 44 19.89 -13.14 -5.56
C ALA A 44 20.10 -14.37 -4.67
N ASP A 45 21.32 -14.63 -4.20
CA ASP A 45 21.62 -15.73 -3.27
C ASP A 45 20.87 -15.59 -1.94
N SER A 46 20.79 -14.36 -1.41
CA SER A 46 20.06 -14.09 -0.16
C SER A 46 18.56 -14.34 -0.32
N PHE A 47 17.97 -13.88 -1.42
CA PHE A 47 16.55 -14.11 -1.71
C PHE A 47 16.23 -15.56 -2.02
N GLN A 48 17.14 -16.30 -2.67
CA GLN A 48 17.00 -17.74 -2.79
C GLN A 48 16.89 -18.39 -1.40
N ASN A 49 17.84 -18.09 -0.51
CA ASN A 49 17.86 -18.68 0.84
C ASN A 49 16.61 -18.32 1.64
N ILE A 50 16.16 -17.06 1.56
CA ILE A 50 14.93 -16.60 2.23
C ILE A 50 13.71 -17.33 1.67
N ALA A 51 13.57 -17.42 0.34
CA ALA A 51 12.45 -18.12 -0.30
C ALA A 51 12.41 -19.61 0.08
N GLU A 52 13.57 -20.27 0.18
CA GLU A 52 13.66 -21.65 0.66
C GLU A 52 13.23 -21.79 2.12
N LYS A 53 13.66 -20.88 3.01
CA LYS A 53 13.24 -20.87 4.42
C LYS A 53 11.75 -20.66 4.57
N GLU A 54 11.18 -19.68 3.85
CA GLU A 54 9.75 -19.38 3.88
C GLU A 54 8.92 -20.60 3.41
N LEU A 55 9.38 -21.30 2.36
CA LEU A 55 8.75 -22.56 1.90
C LEU A 55 8.88 -23.71 2.90
N ARG A 56 9.97 -23.77 3.67
CA ARG A 56 10.17 -24.78 4.73
C ARG A 56 9.43 -24.44 6.03
N GLY A 57 8.83 -23.25 6.13
CA GLY A 57 8.21 -22.78 7.35
C GLY A 57 9.23 -22.50 8.46
N GLU A 58 10.41 -21.99 8.09
CA GLU A 58 11.47 -21.61 9.03
C GLU A 58 11.43 -20.10 9.31
N PRO A 59 11.68 -19.67 10.56
CA PRO A 59 11.77 -18.25 10.87
C PRO A 59 12.99 -17.61 10.18
N LEU A 60 12.81 -16.38 9.71
CA LEU A 60 13.90 -15.56 9.16
C LEU A 60 14.72 -14.94 10.27
N THR A 61 16.01 -14.71 10.02
CA THR A 61 16.88 -13.97 10.94
C THR A 61 16.62 -12.46 10.87
N ASP A 62 17.02 -11.71 11.90
CA ASP A 62 16.91 -10.25 11.91
C ASP A 62 17.58 -9.60 10.69
N SER A 63 18.74 -10.11 10.27
CA SER A 63 19.46 -9.61 9.09
C SER A 63 18.67 -9.84 7.79
N GLU A 64 17.99 -10.98 7.67
CA GLU A 64 17.15 -11.30 6.51
C GLU A 64 15.91 -10.40 6.47
N ILE A 65 15.29 -10.16 7.63
CA ILE A 65 14.16 -9.24 7.76
C ILE A 65 14.57 -7.81 7.41
N LEU A 66 15.74 -7.35 7.88
CA LEU A 66 16.28 -6.03 7.55
C LEU A 66 16.60 -5.90 6.06
N LEU A 67 17.16 -6.94 5.44
CA LEU A 67 17.41 -6.95 4.00
C LEU A 67 16.12 -6.73 3.22
N ILE A 68 15.06 -7.48 3.55
CA ILE A 68 13.74 -7.33 2.91
C ILE A 68 13.19 -5.91 3.13
N ARG A 69 13.31 -5.39 4.35
CA ARG A 69 12.79 -4.05 4.72
C ARG A 69 13.49 -2.93 3.96
N TYR A 70 14.79 -3.05 3.72
CA TYR A 70 15.61 -2.00 3.08
C TYR A 70 15.96 -2.30 1.63
N TYR A 71 15.39 -3.34 1.03
CA TYR A 71 15.66 -3.72 -0.35
C TYR A 71 15.40 -2.61 -1.36
N GLY A 72 14.47 -1.69 -1.09
CA GLY A 72 14.25 -0.52 -1.95
C GLY A 72 15.52 0.32 -2.19
N GLY A 73 16.39 0.45 -1.18
CA GLY A 73 17.68 1.15 -1.33
C GLY A 73 18.71 0.36 -2.14
N GLU A 74 18.63 -0.98 -2.13
CA GLU A 74 19.44 -1.84 -3.00
C GLU A 74 19.07 -1.64 -4.47
N LEU A 75 17.75 -1.59 -4.76
CA LEU A 75 17.23 -1.30 -6.09
C LEU A 75 17.65 0.09 -6.58
N GLU A 76 17.45 1.11 -5.76
CA GLU A 76 17.87 2.48 -6.08
C GLU A 76 19.37 2.54 -6.41
N HIS A 77 20.21 1.91 -5.59
CA HIS A 77 21.65 1.87 -5.86
C HIS A 77 21.98 1.18 -7.19
N LEU A 78 21.35 0.05 -7.51
CA LEU A 78 21.58 -0.64 -8.78
C LEU A 78 21.11 0.19 -9.98
N THR A 79 19.94 0.83 -9.87
CA THR A 79 19.42 1.75 -10.89
C THR A 79 20.36 2.91 -11.12
N MET A 80 20.83 3.58 -10.05
CA MET A 80 21.76 4.71 -10.16
C MET A 80 23.17 4.28 -10.61
N ALA A 81 23.58 3.04 -10.35
CA ALA A 81 24.85 2.51 -10.84
C ALA A 81 24.85 2.26 -12.35
N ALA A 82 23.68 2.01 -12.94
CA ALA A 82 23.47 1.84 -14.38
C ALA A 82 23.18 3.16 -15.12
N ALA A 83 23.04 4.27 -14.40
CA ALA A 83 22.80 5.59 -14.97
C ALA A 83 24.08 6.18 -15.57
N ASP A 84 23.91 7.01 -16.59
CA ASP A 84 25.02 7.74 -17.19
C ASP A 84 25.58 8.80 -16.23
N ARG A 85 26.87 9.10 -16.43
CA ARG A 85 27.57 10.19 -15.73
C ARG A 85 28.18 11.11 -16.77
N GLU A 86 28.24 12.41 -16.47
CA GLU A 86 29.00 13.33 -17.31
C GLU A 86 30.48 12.91 -17.26
N ASP A 87 31.08 12.74 -18.43
CA ASP A 87 32.41 12.13 -18.58
C ASP A 87 33.50 12.85 -17.76
N GLU A 88 34.38 12.03 -17.17
CA GLU A 88 35.65 12.33 -16.48
C GLU A 88 35.65 12.59 -14.95
N ASP A 89 34.52 12.79 -14.27
CA ASP A 89 34.51 12.89 -12.79
C ASP A 89 33.91 11.64 -12.11
N PRO A 90 34.72 10.82 -11.41
CA PRO A 90 34.25 9.68 -10.63
C PRO A 90 33.24 10.03 -9.53
N ASN A 91 33.13 11.31 -9.15
CA ASN A 91 32.20 11.81 -8.14
C ASN A 91 31.00 12.56 -8.73
N ALA A 92 30.85 12.61 -10.06
CA ALA A 92 29.68 13.20 -10.69
C ALA A 92 28.40 12.49 -10.24
N GLN A 93 27.33 13.26 -10.04
CA GLN A 93 26.02 12.67 -9.75
C GLN A 93 25.53 11.92 -10.99
N PRO A 94 25.13 10.64 -10.86
CA PRO A 94 24.47 9.95 -11.95
C PRO A 94 23.17 10.67 -12.29
N TYR A 95 22.90 10.83 -13.58
CA TYR A 95 21.64 11.38 -14.06
C TYR A 95 21.01 10.40 -15.04
N MET A 96 19.69 10.36 -15.06
CA MET A 96 18.95 9.68 -16.10
C MET A 96 18.61 10.72 -17.16
N ASP A 97 18.83 10.38 -18.44
CA ASP A 97 18.48 11.25 -19.57
C ASP A 97 16.99 11.62 -19.59
N GLU A 98 16.15 10.72 -19.07
CA GLU A 98 14.72 10.88 -18.95
C GLU A 98 14.29 10.77 -17.48
N GLU A 99 13.25 11.53 -17.12
CA GLU A 99 12.61 11.35 -15.82
C GLU A 99 12.02 9.92 -15.76
N PRO A 100 12.42 9.09 -14.80
CA PRO A 100 12.00 7.70 -14.76
C PRO A 100 10.48 7.63 -14.53
N GLN A 101 9.76 7.21 -15.56
CA GLN A 101 8.31 7.03 -15.53
C GLN A 101 8.00 5.54 -15.63
N ALA A 102 7.11 5.06 -14.75
CA ALA A 102 6.58 3.70 -14.86
C ALA A 102 5.69 3.52 -16.09
N ALA A 103 5.07 4.61 -16.56
CA ALA A 103 4.09 4.56 -17.63
C ALA A 103 4.74 4.58 -19.01
N VAL A 104 4.69 3.44 -19.68
CA VAL A 104 5.24 3.18 -21.02
C VAL A 104 4.22 2.44 -21.87
N ILE A 105 4.28 2.61 -23.19
CA ILE A 105 3.36 1.97 -24.14
C ILE A 105 4.13 1.44 -25.35
N ALA A 106 3.67 0.30 -25.90
CA ALA A 106 4.18 -0.23 -27.14
C ALA A 106 3.09 -0.95 -27.92
N ASP A 107 3.08 -0.75 -29.24
CA ASP A 107 2.34 -1.62 -30.13
C ASP A 107 3.09 -2.95 -30.33
N VAL A 108 2.35 -4.06 -30.25
CA VAL A 108 2.92 -5.42 -30.34
C VAL A 108 2.46 -6.18 -31.58
N ALA A 109 1.36 -5.75 -32.20
CA ALA A 109 0.80 -6.37 -33.39
C ALA A 109 0.04 -5.35 -34.24
N THR A 110 -0.04 -5.61 -35.55
CA THR A 110 -0.84 -4.82 -36.50
C THR A 110 -1.77 -5.74 -37.29
N ALA A 111 -3.06 -5.44 -37.28
CA ALA A 111 -4.09 -6.10 -38.07
C ALA A 111 -4.51 -5.16 -39.22
N PRO A 112 -4.13 -5.41 -40.48
CA PRO A 112 -4.43 -4.50 -41.60
C PRO A 112 -5.91 -4.43 -42.01
N ASP A 113 -6.65 -5.49 -41.71
CA ASP A 113 -8.08 -5.67 -41.99
C ASP A 113 -8.65 -6.51 -40.83
N PRO A 114 -8.89 -5.89 -39.65
CA PRO A 114 -9.44 -6.57 -38.47
C PRO A 114 -10.81 -7.21 -38.72
N ASP A 115 -11.61 -6.66 -39.65
CA ASP A 115 -12.96 -7.13 -39.94
C ASP A 115 -13.00 -8.28 -40.97
N GLY A 116 -11.91 -8.46 -41.74
CA GLY A 116 -11.77 -9.46 -42.78
C GLY A 116 -12.66 -9.21 -44.00
N ASP A 117 -13.03 -7.95 -44.26
CA ASP A 117 -13.98 -7.57 -45.33
C ASP A 117 -13.31 -7.20 -46.66
N GLY A 118 -11.97 -7.16 -46.69
CA GLY A 118 -11.16 -6.81 -47.85
C GLY A 118 -10.94 -5.30 -48.03
N THR A 119 -11.44 -4.46 -47.13
CA THR A 119 -11.22 -3.02 -47.09
C THR A 119 -10.19 -2.71 -45.99
N PRO A 120 -9.00 -2.16 -46.32
CA PRO A 120 -7.99 -1.89 -45.29
C PRO A 120 -8.46 -0.84 -44.27
N ASN A 121 -8.59 -1.25 -43.02
CA ASN A 121 -8.84 -0.41 -41.85
C ASN A 121 -7.89 -0.80 -40.71
N PRO A 122 -6.58 -0.53 -40.88
CA PRO A 122 -5.55 -1.08 -40.02
C PRO A 122 -5.69 -0.63 -38.57
N VAL A 123 -5.61 -1.59 -37.65
CA VAL A 123 -5.57 -1.37 -36.19
C VAL A 123 -4.31 -2.00 -35.61
N VAL A 124 -3.84 -1.46 -34.51
CA VAL A 124 -2.73 -2.02 -33.72
C VAL A 124 -3.24 -2.52 -32.38
N LEU A 125 -2.54 -3.49 -31.81
CA LEU A 125 -2.71 -3.87 -30.42
C LEU A 125 -1.66 -3.12 -29.60
N GLU A 126 -2.11 -2.23 -28.73
CA GLU A 126 -1.26 -1.51 -27.78
C GLU A 126 -1.23 -2.28 -26.46
N GLU A 127 -0.04 -2.49 -25.91
CA GLU A 127 0.18 -2.94 -24.54
C GLU A 127 0.88 -1.83 -23.75
N ALA A 128 0.36 -1.52 -22.57
CA ALA A 128 0.87 -0.40 -21.78
C ALA A 128 0.93 -0.69 -20.29
N VAL A 129 1.84 0.02 -19.62
CA VAL A 129 1.87 0.18 -18.17
C VAL A 129 1.36 1.57 -17.83
N GLY A 130 0.43 1.67 -16.89
CA GLY A 130 -0.08 2.95 -16.39
C GLY A 130 0.67 3.48 -15.18
N ARG A 131 -0.04 4.24 -14.33
CA ARG A 131 0.46 4.63 -13.00
C ARG A 131 0.56 3.40 -12.09
N ILE A 132 1.36 3.51 -11.03
CA ILE A 132 1.56 2.41 -10.06
C ILE A 132 0.28 2.21 -9.25
N ASN A 133 -0.28 1.00 -9.31
CA ASN A 133 -1.37 0.58 -8.45
C ASN A 133 -0.83 0.04 -7.12
N GLU A 134 -1.68 0.05 -6.11
CA GLU A 134 -1.39 -0.61 -4.83
C GLU A 134 -1.80 -2.08 -4.88
N ILE A 135 -0.91 -2.98 -4.44
CA ILE A 135 -1.22 -4.38 -4.20
C ILE A 135 -1.20 -4.68 -2.71
N TYR A 136 -2.17 -5.46 -2.26
CA TYR A 136 -2.26 -5.98 -0.90
C TYR A 136 -2.12 -7.50 -0.93
N VAL A 137 -1.14 -8.03 -0.22
CA VAL A 137 -0.84 -9.47 -0.21
C VAL A 137 -0.82 -9.98 1.23
N ILE A 138 -1.52 -11.08 1.48
CA ILE A 138 -1.45 -11.76 2.78
C ILE A 138 -0.22 -12.67 2.75
N VAL A 139 0.75 -12.38 3.62
CA VAL A 139 2.00 -13.12 3.73
C VAL A 139 2.05 -13.88 5.06
N PRO A 140 2.43 -15.18 5.05
CA PRO A 140 2.66 -15.93 6.27
C PRO A 140 4.05 -15.60 6.83
N LEU A 141 4.11 -15.17 8.08
CA LEU A 141 5.35 -15.02 8.82
C LEU A 141 5.47 -16.13 9.87
N VAL A 142 6.58 -16.84 9.84
CA VAL A 142 6.92 -17.82 10.86
C VAL A 142 7.64 -17.11 12.00
N THR A 143 7.07 -17.20 13.20
CA THR A 143 7.66 -16.66 14.42
C THR A 143 8.71 -17.60 14.99
N GLU A 144 9.54 -17.11 15.93
CA GLU A 144 10.61 -17.92 16.55
C GLU A 144 10.10 -19.19 17.25
N ASP A 145 8.86 -19.16 17.76
CA ASP A 145 8.21 -20.31 18.40
C ASP A 145 7.58 -21.30 17.39
N GLY A 146 7.75 -21.06 16.09
CA GLY A 146 7.26 -21.90 15.00
C GLY A 146 5.78 -21.70 14.67
N THR A 147 5.10 -20.71 15.26
CA THR A 147 3.73 -20.36 14.89
C THR A 147 3.68 -19.51 13.62
N ILE A 148 2.54 -19.50 12.93
CA ILE A 148 2.32 -18.71 11.72
C ILE A 148 1.46 -17.50 12.08
N ARG A 149 2.00 -16.31 11.82
CA ARG A 149 1.27 -15.05 11.88
C ARG A 149 1.02 -14.56 10.46
N LEU A 150 -0.26 -14.36 10.11
CA LEU A 150 -0.60 -13.71 8.85
C LEU A 150 -0.40 -12.20 8.97
N GLN A 151 0.23 -11.60 7.97
CA GLN A 151 0.39 -10.16 7.86
C GLN A 151 -0.10 -9.69 6.49
N VAL A 152 -0.70 -8.51 6.43
CA VAL A 152 -0.96 -7.83 5.16
C VAL A 152 0.28 -7.00 4.80
N ALA A 153 0.89 -7.32 3.67
CA ALA A 153 1.91 -6.52 3.02
C ALA A 153 1.26 -5.62 1.96
N LYS A 154 1.76 -4.38 1.85
CA LYS A 154 1.35 -3.41 0.83
C LYS A 154 2.54 -3.12 -0.07
N GLY A 155 2.34 -3.11 -1.39
CA GLY A 155 3.38 -2.80 -2.37
C GLY A 155 2.81 -2.07 -3.59
N GLY A 156 3.71 -1.73 -4.52
CA GLY A 156 3.35 -1.21 -5.84
C GLY A 156 3.26 -2.34 -6.88
N VAL A 157 2.32 -2.24 -7.80
CA VAL A 157 2.18 -3.12 -8.96
C VAL A 157 1.89 -2.29 -10.21
N PHE A 158 2.40 -2.71 -11.37
CA PHE A 158 2.13 -2.04 -12.63
C PHE A 158 0.65 -2.19 -13.03
N ALA A 159 0.02 -1.08 -13.43
CA ALA A 159 -1.31 -1.10 -14.02
C ALA A 159 -1.22 -1.54 -15.48
N TYR A 160 -1.70 -2.75 -15.80
CA TYR A 160 -1.62 -3.31 -17.16
C TYR A 160 -2.80 -2.90 -18.03
N TYR A 161 -2.51 -2.44 -19.25
CA TYR A 161 -3.49 -2.11 -20.28
C TYR A 161 -3.20 -2.90 -21.55
N GLU A 162 -4.25 -3.37 -22.20
CA GLU A 162 -4.21 -4.04 -23.50
C GLU A 162 -5.47 -3.62 -24.28
N PHE A 163 -5.31 -2.93 -25.41
CA PHE A 163 -6.44 -2.44 -26.19
C PHE A 163 -6.12 -2.23 -27.68
N PRO A 164 -7.12 -2.32 -28.57
CA PRO A 164 -6.94 -1.97 -29.96
C PRO A 164 -6.89 -0.44 -30.15
N TRP A 165 -6.03 0.03 -31.06
CA TRP A 165 -5.86 1.44 -31.38
C TRP A 165 -5.73 1.70 -32.90
N PRO A 166 -6.12 2.87 -33.44
CA PRO A 166 -5.93 3.19 -34.85
C PRO A 166 -4.46 3.17 -35.27
N ALA A 167 -4.14 2.44 -36.35
CA ALA A 167 -2.74 2.29 -36.78
C ALA A 167 -2.10 3.57 -37.36
N ASP A 168 -2.92 4.56 -37.73
CA ASP A 168 -2.51 5.89 -38.17
C ASP A 168 -2.22 6.86 -37.01
N ASP A 169 -2.55 6.46 -35.76
CA ASP A 169 -2.32 7.23 -34.54
C ASP A 169 -1.57 6.44 -33.45
N ARG A 170 -0.59 5.60 -33.82
CA ARG A 170 0.23 4.84 -32.85
C ARG A 170 0.69 5.69 -31.67
N LEU A 171 0.51 5.16 -30.47
CA LEU A 171 0.76 5.93 -29.25
C LEU A 171 2.25 6.03 -28.97
N THR A 172 2.64 7.18 -28.43
CA THR A 172 3.96 7.37 -27.80
C THR A 172 3.76 7.43 -26.29
N ASP A 173 4.84 7.21 -25.54
CA ASP A 173 4.83 7.33 -24.08
C ASP A 173 4.25 8.67 -23.62
N GLU A 174 4.57 9.79 -24.29
CA GLU A 174 4.05 11.12 -23.93
C GLU A 174 2.54 11.22 -24.13
N LYS A 175 2.01 10.70 -25.24
CA LYS A 175 0.56 10.67 -25.49
C LYS A 175 -0.14 9.79 -24.46
N TRP A 176 0.43 8.63 -24.17
CA TRP A 176 -0.11 7.70 -23.17
C TRP A 176 -0.14 8.31 -21.77
N ARG A 177 0.94 8.97 -21.37
CA ARG A 177 1.02 9.68 -20.08
C ARG A 177 -0.01 10.80 -19.98
N ALA A 178 -0.24 11.56 -21.06
CA ALA A 178 -1.27 12.59 -21.11
C ALA A 178 -2.70 11.99 -20.98
N MET A 179 -2.98 10.87 -21.66
CA MET A 179 -4.27 10.18 -21.53
C MET A 179 -4.55 9.71 -20.10
N LEU A 180 -3.52 9.24 -19.40
CA LEU A 180 -3.62 8.87 -17.99
C LEU A 180 -3.92 10.07 -17.09
N ASP A 181 -3.25 11.21 -17.32
CA ASP A 181 -3.46 12.43 -16.53
C ASP A 181 -4.85 13.07 -16.77
N GLU A 182 -5.36 12.97 -18.00
CA GLU A 182 -6.68 13.46 -18.38
C GLU A 182 -7.82 12.50 -17.99
N GLY A 183 -7.51 11.29 -17.54
CA GLY A 183 -8.50 10.25 -17.24
C GLY A 183 -9.24 9.75 -18.48
N THR A 184 -8.60 9.79 -19.64
CA THR A 184 -9.14 9.35 -20.94
C THR A 184 -8.55 8.01 -21.41
N ALA A 185 -7.72 7.38 -20.59
CA ALA A 185 -7.20 6.04 -20.83
C ALA A 185 -8.34 5.01 -21.00
N PRO A 186 -8.18 4.00 -21.87
CA PRO A 186 -9.14 2.91 -22.00
C PRO A 186 -9.32 2.13 -20.71
N ASP A 187 -10.43 1.39 -20.60
CA ASP A 187 -10.67 0.50 -19.47
C ASP A 187 -9.58 -0.59 -19.37
N LEU A 188 -9.31 -1.03 -18.14
CA LEU A 188 -8.43 -2.18 -17.90
C LEU A 188 -9.03 -3.45 -18.53
N PRO A 189 -8.18 -4.43 -18.92
CA PRO A 189 -8.67 -5.69 -19.49
C PRO A 189 -9.65 -6.40 -18.55
N GLU A 190 -10.73 -6.95 -19.11
CA GLU A 190 -11.86 -7.53 -18.34
C GLU A 190 -11.40 -8.58 -17.30
N TRP A 191 -10.39 -9.38 -17.64
CA TRP A 191 -9.87 -10.44 -16.78
C TRP A 191 -9.28 -9.93 -15.45
N THR A 192 -8.90 -8.65 -15.39
CA THR A 192 -8.36 -8.02 -14.17
C THR A 192 -9.41 -7.83 -13.06
N GLY A 193 -10.70 -7.78 -13.41
CA GLY A 193 -11.79 -7.51 -12.46
C GLY A 193 -11.98 -8.58 -11.37
N SER A 194 -11.31 -9.74 -11.48
CA SER A 194 -11.35 -10.78 -10.44
C SER A 194 -10.44 -10.51 -9.23
N PHE A 195 -9.45 -9.64 -9.37
CA PHE A 195 -8.47 -9.32 -8.33
C PHE A 195 -8.17 -7.83 -8.21
N PHE A 196 -8.57 -7.01 -9.18
CA PHE A 196 -8.47 -5.56 -9.13
C PHE A 196 -9.79 -4.96 -8.66
N ILE A 197 -9.73 -4.07 -7.68
CA ILE A 197 -10.87 -3.27 -7.23
C ILE A 197 -10.55 -1.83 -7.59
N PRO A 198 -11.30 -1.20 -8.51
CA PRO A 198 -11.05 0.19 -8.87
C PRO A 198 -11.24 1.08 -7.65
N GLU A 199 -10.40 2.11 -7.54
CA GLU A 199 -10.61 3.16 -6.58
C GLU A 199 -11.93 3.87 -6.94
N THR A 200 -12.98 3.58 -6.19
CA THR A 200 -14.29 4.22 -6.42
C THR A 200 -14.24 5.67 -5.96
N GLU A 201 -15.16 6.50 -6.45
CA GLU A 201 -15.35 7.86 -5.92
C GLU A 201 -15.57 7.90 -4.39
N ASN A 202 -16.03 6.78 -3.82
CA ASN A 202 -16.23 6.60 -2.39
C ASN A 202 -14.94 6.29 -1.62
N ALA A 203 -13.83 5.93 -2.29
CA ALA A 203 -12.57 5.58 -1.64
C ALA A 203 -12.02 6.74 -0.81
N ILE A 204 -12.19 7.98 -1.26
CA ILE A 204 -11.78 9.17 -0.52
C ILE A 204 -12.59 9.31 0.78
N LEU A 205 -13.91 9.06 0.72
CA LEU A 205 -14.78 9.06 1.89
C LEU A 205 -14.44 7.91 2.86
N GLN A 206 -14.20 6.71 2.32
CA GLN A 206 -13.75 5.54 3.07
C GLN A 206 -12.40 5.81 3.76
N ARG A 207 -11.47 6.48 3.08
CA ARG A 207 -10.16 6.85 3.64
C ARG A 207 -10.33 7.83 4.81
N ALA A 208 -11.17 8.85 4.67
CA ALA A 208 -11.45 9.78 5.75
C ALA A 208 -12.04 9.08 6.98
N ILE A 209 -13.02 8.20 6.77
CA ILE A 209 -13.64 7.40 7.85
C ILE A 209 -12.63 6.43 8.46
N TYR A 210 -11.86 5.72 7.64
CA TYR A 210 -10.81 4.81 8.08
C TYR A 210 -9.79 5.52 8.97
N ASN A 211 -9.28 6.68 8.53
CA ASN A 211 -8.30 7.45 9.30
C ASN A 211 -8.86 7.80 10.68
N PHE A 212 -10.10 8.30 10.72
CA PHE A 212 -10.78 8.62 11.98
C PHE A 212 -10.95 7.38 12.87
N GLN A 213 -11.53 6.30 12.34
CA GLN A 213 -11.75 5.05 13.08
C GLN A 213 -10.44 4.46 13.61
N SER A 214 -9.40 4.40 12.78
CA SER A 214 -8.09 3.88 13.18
C SER A 214 -7.44 4.72 14.28
N SER A 215 -7.67 6.03 14.28
CA SER A 215 -7.18 6.94 15.31
C SER A 215 -7.95 6.84 16.64
N LEU A 216 -9.19 6.34 16.64
CA LEU A 216 -9.97 6.20 17.87
C LEU A 216 -9.27 5.29 18.88
N SER A 217 -8.59 4.23 18.44
CA SER A 217 -7.83 3.37 19.36
C SER A 217 -6.80 4.15 20.17
N GLY A 218 -6.05 5.06 19.54
CA GLY A 218 -5.08 5.93 20.22
C GLY A 218 -5.76 7.02 21.05
N ALA A 219 -6.81 7.64 20.51
CA ALA A 219 -7.56 8.69 21.20
C ALA A 219 -8.16 8.21 22.54
N TYR A 220 -8.76 7.01 22.56
CA TYR A 220 -9.30 6.40 23.79
C TYR A 220 -8.22 5.89 24.74
N TRP A 221 -7.05 5.53 24.22
CA TRP A 221 -5.91 5.12 25.04
C TRP A 221 -5.32 6.31 25.79
N ASP A 222 -5.10 7.43 25.10
CA ASP A 222 -4.51 8.66 25.66
C ASP A 222 -5.56 9.61 26.27
N LEU A 223 -6.84 9.28 26.13
CA LEU A 223 -7.97 10.16 26.46
C LEU A 223 -7.86 11.55 25.80
N SER A 224 -7.22 11.63 24.63
CA SER A 224 -6.90 12.89 23.96
C SER A 224 -7.45 12.92 22.55
N VAL A 225 -7.96 14.09 22.15
CA VAL A 225 -8.31 14.36 20.75
C VAL A 225 -7.14 14.98 19.98
N GLU A 226 -6.18 15.56 20.70
CA GLU A 226 -5.01 16.20 20.12
C GLU A 226 -4.17 15.14 19.39
N TRP A 227 -3.71 15.44 18.18
CA TRP A 227 -2.98 14.54 17.28
C TRP A 227 -3.80 13.37 16.73
N TRP A 228 -4.75 12.82 17.49
CA TRP A 228 -5.53 11.65 17.11
C TRP A 228 -6.68 11.98 16.16
N LEU A 229 -7.53 12.95 16.51
CA LEU A 229 -8.75 13.28 15.76
C LEU A 229 -8.56 14.48 14.82
N TRP A 230 -7.38 14.57 14.19
CA TRP A 230 -7.00 15.69 13.31
C TRP A 230 -7.94 15.90 12.12
N ASN A 231 -8.60 14.84 11.65
CA ASN A 231 -9.54 14.90 10.53
C ASN A 231 -11.02 15.00 10.99
N ALA A 232 -11.26 15.32 12.26
CA ALA A 232 -12.58 15.59 12.81
C ALA A 232 -12.79 17.09 13.02
N GLY A 233 -14.00 17.58 12.76
CA GLY A 233 -14.41 18.96 13.05
C GLY A 233 -14.51 19.23 14.56
N GLU A 234 -14.54 20.51 14.93
CA GLU A 234 -14.52 20.94 16.34
C GLU A 234 -15.66 20.32 17.17
N ASP A 235 -16.87 20.20 16.60
CA ASP A 235 -18.02 19.62 17.29
C ASP A 235 -17.82 18.13 17.59
N VAL A 236 -17.25 17.38 16.65
CA VAL A 236 -16.92 15.96 16.84
C VAL A 236 -15.80 15.82 17.88
N GLN A 237 -14.76 16.65 17.81
CA GLN A 237 -13.70 16.64 18.82
C GLN A 237 -14.26 16.95 20.22
N ALA A 238 -15.17 17.92 20.35
CA ALA A 238 -15.83 18.24 21.60
C ALA A 238 -16.69 17.07 22.13
N GLN A 239 -17.40 16.36 21.25
CA GLN A 239 -18.17 15.16 21.59
C GLN A 239 -17.27 14.08 22.22
N PHE A 240 -16.12 13.78 21.62
CA PHE A 240 -15.19 12.77 22.17
C PHE A 240 -14.46 13.26 23.42
N MET A 241 -14.12 14.55 23.50
CA MET A 241 -13.51 15.11 24.71
C MET A 241 -14.42 14.95 25.93
N ALA A 242 -15.74 15.13 25.76
CA ALA A 242 -16.70 14.91 26.85
C ALA A 242 -16.69 13.44 27.35
N ILE A 243 -16.59 12.47 26.43
CA ILE A 243 -16.46 11.04 26.77
C ILE A 243 -15.14 10.81 27.53
N PHE A 244 -14.04 11.42 27.07
CA PHE A 244 -12.74 11.28 27.71
C PHE A 244 -12.69 11.91 29.10
N ASP A 245 -13.37 13.03 29.31
CA ASP A 245 -13.49 13.65 30.64
C ASP A 245 -14.29 12.78 31.63
N GLU A 246 -15.31 12.07 31.17
CA GLU A 246 -16.03 11.08 31.99
C GLU A 246 -15.13 9.89 32.36
N LEU A 247 -14.36 9.38 31.40
CA LEU A 247 -13.37 8.32 31.64
C LEU A 247 -12.28 8.77 32.62
N ARG A 248 -11.79 10.01 32.50
CA ARG A 248 -10.84 10.60 33.46
C ARG A 248 -11.43 10.70 34.87
N ALA A 249 -12.68 11.18 34.98
CA ALA A 249 -13.37 11.28 36.26
C ALA A 249 -13.55 9.90 36.92
N ALA A 250 -13.75 8.86 36.11
CA ALA A 250 -13.83 7.47 36.54
C ALA A 250 -12.46 6.81 36.78
N LYS A 251 -11.35 7.49 36.44
CA LYS A 251 -9.98 6.95 36.46
C LYS A 251 -9.80 5.71 35.59
N HIS A 252 -10.45 5.69 34.44
CA HIS A 252 -10.36 4.60 33.48
C HIS A 252 -9.98 5.09 32.08
N PHE A 253 -9.42 4.19 31.27
CA PHE A 253 -9.29 4.37 29.83
C PHE A 253 -9.60 3.07 29.09
N GLU A 254 -9.85 3.17 27.78
CA GLU A 254 -10.30 2.05 26.97
C GLU A 254 -9.22 1.66 25.94
N GLY A 255 -8.74 0.43 26.00
CA GLY A 255 -8.01 -0.18 24.90
C GLY A 255 -8.98 -0.70 23.86
N ARG A 256 -9.27 0.11 22.84
CA ARG A 256 -10.21 -0.23 21.76
C ARG A 256 -9.50 -0.91 20.59
N GLN A 257 -9.95 -2.11 20.25
CA GLN A 257 -9.47 -2.84 19.09
C GLN A 257 -10.52 -2.81 17.98
N TRP A 258 -10.17 -2.15 16.87
CA TRP A 258 -11.00 -2.15 15.67
C TRP A 258 -10.89 -3.49 14.95
N ILE A 259 -12.01 -4.19 14.78
CA ILE A 259 -12.06 -5.52 14.16
C ILE A 259 -12.49 -5.42 12.69
N HIS A 260 -13.52 -4.62 12.40
CA HIS A 260 -14.11 -4.55 11.08
C HIS A 260 -14.94 -3.27 10.88
N ALA A 261 -15.00 -2.77 9.65
CA ALA A 261 -16.01 -1.81 9.21
C ALA A 261 -16.70 -2.30 7.94
N GLY A 262 -18.03 -2.42 7.99
CA GLY A 262 -18.88 -2.73 6.85
C GLY A 262 -19.65 -1.48 6.42
N TYR A 263 -19.24 -0.86 5.32
CA TYR A 263 -19.93 0.29 4.74
C TYR A 263 -21.30 -0.13 4.21
N ARG A 264 -22.36 0.54 4.70
CA ARG A 264 -23.76 0.21 4.39
C ARG A 264 -24.33 1.05 3.27
N SER A 265 -23.96 2.32 3.22
CA SER A 265 -24.44 3.26 2.20
C SER A 265 -23.51 4.46 2.09
N PHE A 266 -23.43 5.00 0.88
CA PHE A 266 -22.84 6.29 0.58
C PHE A 266 -23.96 7.18 0.01
N ASP A 267 -24.24 8.30 0.66
CA ASP A 267 -25.18 9.32 0.21
C ASP A 267 -24.41 10.62 -0.04
N ARG A 268 -24.03 10.84 -1.30
CA ARG A 268 -23.32 12.06 -1.72
C ARG A 268 -24.35 13.14 -2.03
N GLN A 269 -24.42 14.14 -1.16
CA GLN A 269 -25.42 15.21 -1.25
C GLN A 269 -24.94 16.37 -2.12
N SER A 270 -23.62 16.57 -2.23
CA SER A 270 -22.97 17.49 -3.15
C SER A 270 -21.52 17.10 -3.41
N ASP A 271 -20.79 17.89 -4.21
CA ASP A 271 -19.35 17.72 -4.41
C ASP A 271 -18.53 17.86 -3.11
N THR A 272 -19.10 18.51 -2.09
CA THR A 272 -18.43 18.85 -0.82
C THR A 272 -19.13 18.30 0.42
N LEU A 273 -20.22 17.54 0.27
CA LEU A 273 -20.99 17.00 1.40
C LEU A 273 -21.42 15.56 1.12
N ALA A 274 -21.13 14.67 2.06
CA ALA A 274 -21.53 13.27 2.00
C ALA A 274 -21.97 12.75 3.37
N VAL A 275 -22.91 11.82 3.36
CA VAL A 275 -23.36 11.06 4.53
C VAL A 275 -23.08 9.59 4.28
N VAL A 276 -22.38 8.95 5.22
CA VAL A 276 -21.96 7.55 5.09
C VAL A 276 -22.39 6.79 6.32
N THR A 277 -23.08 5.67 6.11
CA THR A 277 -23.47 4.77 7.21
C THR A 277 -22.55 3.56 7.22
N VAL A 278 -22.00 3.25 8.39
CA VAL A 278 -21.02 2.19 8.59
C VAL A 278 -21.43 1.33 9.77
N ARG A 279 -21.31 0.01 9.61
CA ARG A 279 -21.36 -0.91 10.75
C ARG A 279 -19.94 -1.23 11.19
N GLU A 280 -19.57 -0.77 12.36
CA GLU A 280 -18.27 -1.03 12.96
C GLU A 280 -18.35 -2.21 13.92
N THR A 281 -17.25 -2.95 14.04
CA THR A 281 -17.08 -4.01 15.04
C THR A 281 -15.86 -3.72 15.88
N TRP A 282 -16.06 -3.70 17.19
CA TRP A 282 -15.05 -3.35 18.19
C TRP A 282 -14.96 -4.44 19.25
N GLU A 283 -13.76 -4.59 19.82
CA GLU A 283 -13.49 -5.31 21.05
C GLU A 283 -12.72 -4.37 21.97
N ASP A 284 -13.23 -4.11 23.17
CA ASP A 284 -12.63 -3.16 24.08
C ASP A 284 -12.23 -3.81 25.40
N LYS A 285 -11.18 -3.25 26.01
CA LYS A 285 -10.73 -3.55 27.36
C LYS A 285 -10.70 -2.27 28.18
N LEU A 286 -11.17 -2.34 29.41
CA LEU A 286 -11.16 -1.22 30.36
C LEU A 286 -9.97 -1.34 31.30
N TYR A 287 -9.21 -0.26 31.46
CA TYR A 287 -8.03 -0.22 32.30
C TYR A 287 -8.13 0.87 33.36
N PRO A 288 -7.68 0.62 34.60
CA PRO A 288 -7.56 1.65 35.61
C PRO A 288 -6.25 2.44 35.47
N PHE A 289 -6.31 3.72 35.84
CA PHE A 289 -5.13 4.58 35.92
C PHE A 289 -5.11 5.43 37.20
N ASP A 290 -3.92 5.85 37.62
CA ASP A 290 -3.72 6.77 38.76
C ASP A 290 -3.26 8.15 38.30
N ILE A 291 -2.57 8.20 37.17
CA ILE A 291 -2.15 9.39 36.44
C ILE A 291 -2.73 9.28 35.04
N ASP A 292 -3.24 10.40 34.50
CA ASP A 292 -3.88 10.49 33.19
C ASP A 292 -3.07 9.71 32.13
N PRO A 293 -3.70 8.76 31.41
CA PRO A 293 -3.01 7.93 30.44
C PRO A 293 -2.58 8.75 29.22
N GLY A 294 -1.46 8.33 28.66
CA GLY A 294 -0.68 8.97 27.60
C GLY A 294 0.48 8.01 27.33
N ASP A 295 1.73 8.47 27.42
CA ASP A 295 2.91 7.59 27.44
C ASP A 295 3.01 6.68 28.70
N ALA A 296 2.05 6.76 29.64
CA ALA A 296 2.04 5.97 30.85
C ALA A 296 1.46 4.56 30.62
N ALA A 297 2.14 3.53 31.15
CA ALA A 297 1.64 2.16 31.12
C ALA A 297 0.44 1.96 32.06
N SER A 298 -0.48 1.06 31.69
CA SER A 298 -1.61 0.64 32.55
C SER A 298 -1.13 0.20 33.93
N LEU A 299 -1.89 0.52 34.99
CA LEU A 299 -1.55 0.11 36.35
C LEU A 299 -1.63 -1.41 36.58
N SER A 300 -2.47 -2.09 35.81
CA SER A 300 -2.77 -3.52 35.97
C SER A 300 -3.31 -4.15 34.68
N ASP A 301 -3.61 -5.45 34.75
CA ASP A 301 -4.49 -6.14 33.82
C ASP A 301 -5.85 -5.42 33.67
N PRO A 302 -6.57 -5.63 32.55
CA PRO A 302 -7.88 -5.04 32.32
C PRO A 302 -8.85 -5.39 33.45
N ILE A 303 -9.67 -4.42 33.87
CA ILE A 303 -10.73 -4.58 34.90
C ILE A 303 -12.11 -4.84 34.30
N GLY A 304 -12.21 -4.81 32.97
CA GLY A 304 -13.42 -5.15 32.25
C GLY A 304 -13.13 -5.36 30.77
N GLN A 305 -14.01 -6.09 30.09
CA GLN A 305 -13.95 -6.32 28.66
C GLN A 305 -15.35 -6.28 28.06
N ARG A 306 -15.45 -5.91 26.78
CA ARG A 306 -16.69 -6.02 26.02
C ARG A 306 -16.38 -6.31 24.55
N GLY A 307 -17.14 -7.23 23.96
CA GLY A 307 -17.10 -7.54 22.54
C GLY A 307 -16.75 -8.98 22.19
N PRO A 308 -16.64 -9.29 20.88
CA PRO A 308 -16.87 -8.36 19.76
C PRO A 308 -18.31 -7.84 19.72
N TYR A 309 -18.50 -6.54 19.56
CA TYR A 309 -19.82 -5.91 19.47
C TYR A 309 -19.88 -4.96 18.27
N THR A 310 -21.09 -4.65 17.80
CA THR A 310 -21.29 -3.82 16.61
C THR A 310 -21.95 -2.49 16.93
N LEU A 311 -21.45 -1.42 16.31
CA LEU A 311 -22.06 -0.09 16.32
C LEU A 311 -22.49 0.28 14.90
N ASP A 312 -23.73 0.72 14.73
CA ASP A 312 -24.20 1.36 13.50
C ASP A 312 -23.99 2.87 13.64
N VAL A 313 -23.12 3.42 12.79
CA VAL A 313 -22.65 4.80 12.86
C VAL A 313 -22.97 5.52 11.57
N THR A 314 -23.44 6.76 11.69
CA THR A 314 -23.62 7.67 10.55
C THR A 314 -22.63 8.81 10.67
N TYR A 315 -21.79 8.93 9.65
CA TYR A 315 -20.81 9.99 9.49
C TYR A 315 -21.32 11.04 8.52
N THR A 316 -21.22 12.31 8.90
CA THR A 316 -21.31 13.43 7.95
C THR A 316 -19.91 13.91 7.65
N LEU A 317 -19.58 14.01 6.36
CA LEU A 317 -18.29 14.46 5.88
C LEU A 317 -18.46 15.71 5.03
N GLU A 318 -17.58 16.68 5.25
CA GLU A 318 -17.49 17.89 4.45
C GLU A 318 -16.09 18.03 3.84
N PHE A 319 -16.01 18.46 2.59
CA PHE A 319 -14.74 18.73 1.92
C PHE A 319 -14.26 20.14 2.27
N ILE A 320 -13.23 20.22 3.12
CA ILE A 320 -12.69 21.47 3.68
C ILE A 320 -11.16 21.42 3.55
N ASP A 321 -10.55 22.53 3.14
CA ASP A 321 -9.08 22.66 3.07
C ASP A 321 -8.36 21.51 2.34
N SER A 322 -8.96 21.03 1.25
CA SER A 322 -8.43 19.97 0.37
C SER A 322 -8.50 18.54 0.90
N TYR A 323 -9.25 18.27 1.98
CA TYR A 323 -9.55 16.92 2.43
C TYR A 323 -10.99 16.78 2.96
N TRP A 324 -11.46 15.55 3.08
CA TRP A 324 -12.77 15.26 3.68
C TRP A 324 -12.62 15.18 5.20
N GLN A 325 -13.24 16.12 5.90
CA GLN A 325 -13.31 16.18 7.36
C GLN A 325 -14.62 15.57 7.86
N ILE A 326 -14.57 14.86 8.99
CA ILE A 326 -15.79 14.35 9.65
C ILE A 326 -16.37 15.45 10.53
N THR A 327 -17.52 16.00 10.13
CA THR A 327 -18.16 17.12 10.84
C THR A 327 -19.27 16.67 11.78
N ASN A 328 -19.74 15.43 11.67
CA ASN A 328 -20.72 14.87 12.59
C ASN A 328 -20.59 13.34 12.70
N VAL A 329 -20.82 12.80 13.90
CA VAL A 329 -20.81 11.35 14.18
C VAL A 329 -22.01 10.98 15.04
N VAL A 330 -22.91 10.16 14.49
CA VAL A 330 -24.12 9.72 15.18
C VAL A 330 -24.11 8.20 15.34
N TYR A 331 -24.07 7.75 16.59
CA TYR A 331 -24.21 6.34 16.95
C TYR A 331 -25.68 5.97 17.12
N ALA A 332 -26.16 4.97 16.37
CA ALA A 332 -27.54 4.50 16.45
C ALA A 332 -27.79 3.59 17.66
N ASN A 333 -26.72 3.05 18.23
CA ASN A 333 -26.75 2.17 19.40
C ASN A 333 -25.49 2.38 20.25
N GLU A 334 -25.59 2.02 21.53
CA GLU A 334 -24.49 2.15 22.49
C GLU A 334 -23.69 0.84 22.61
N PRO A 335 -22.42 0.92 23.05
CA PRO A 335 -21.66 -0.27 23.45
C PRO A 335 -22.38 -1.07 24.55
N PRO A 336 -22.24 -2.40 24.57
CA PRO A 336 -22.77 -3.21 25.66
C PRO A 336 -22.07 -2.88 27.00
N PRO A 337 -22.69 -3.22 28.14
CA PRO A 337 -22.06 -3.04 29.45
C PRO A 337 -20.78 -3.87 29.57
N TRP A 338 -19.87 -3.42 30.44
CA TRP A 338 -18.62 -4.13 30.74
C TRP A 338 -18.89 -5.48 31.42
N GLU A 339 -18.15 -6.50 31.00
CA GLU A 339 -18.05 -7.80 31.66
C GLU A 339 -16.74 -7.85 32.47
N ASN A 340 -16.81 -8.34 33.71
CA ASN A 340 -15.67 -8.46 34.63
C ASN A 340 -14.90 -9.77 34.46
#